data_AF-A0A977PZS4-F1
#
_entry.id   AF-A0A977PZS4-F1
#
_cell.length_a   1.000
_cell.length_b   1.000
_cell.length_c   1.000
_cell.angle_alpha   90.00
_cell.angle_beta   90.00
_cell.angle_gamma   90.00
#
_symmetry.space_group_name_H-M   'P 1'
#
loop_
_entity.id
_entity.type
_entity.pdbx_description
1 polymer ?
#
loop_
_entity_poly.entity_id
_entity_poly.type
_entity_poly.pdbx_seq_one_letter_code
_entity_poly.pdbx_strand_id
1 'polypeptide(L)'
;MNGSKEGEYVTWWPNGKKQLHYFFKDGEYEGCCREWNEQGTLIKVANYKQGHEEGWQQLWYDNGKIRANYIIKNGRRFGLLGTKNCTNVSDSVFRK
;
A
#
# COMPACT_ATOMS: atom_id res chain seq x y z
N MET A 1 -11.17 -8.09 28.99
CA MET A 1 -10.69 -8.90 27.85
C MET A 1 -10.04 -7.94 26.88
N ASN A 2 -8.71 -7.89 26.84
CA ASN A 2 -8.00 -7.10 25.85
C ASN A 2 -7.91 -7.98 24.59
N GLY A 3 -8.96 -7.93 23.76
CA GLY A 3 -9.02 -8.70 22.53
C GLY A 3 -8.10 -8.08 21.48
N SER A 4 -6.90 -8.61 21.34
CA SER A 4 -6.01 -8.28 20.21
C SER A 4 -6.54 -8.95 18.95
N LYS A 5 -6.51 -8.24 17.81
CA LYS A 5 -6.87 -8.83 16.51
C LYS A 5 -5.82 -9.90 16.14
N GLU A 6 -6.29 -11.06 15.70
CA GLU A 6 -5.44 -12.20 15.33
C GLU A 6 -5.98 -12.86 14.06
N GLY A 7 -5.07 -13.25 13.15
CA GLY A 7 -5.41 -14.00 11.94
C GLY A 7 -5.84 -13.16 10.75
N GLU A 8 -6.55 -13.80 9.82
CA GLU A 8 -6.99 -13.21 8.55
C GLU A 8 -8.19 -12.27 8.76
N TYR A 9 -8.15 -11.10 8.12
CA TYR A 9 -9.24 -10.14 8.06
C TYR A 9 -9.56 -9.81 6.61
N VAL A 10 -10.77 -10.17 6.19
CA VAL A 10 -11.27 -9.94 4.84
C VAL A 10 -12.50 -9.04 4.90
N THR A 11 -12.54 -8.07 4.00
CA THR A 11 -13.75 -7.26 3.77
C THR A 11 -14.15 -7.31 2.31
N TRP A 12 -15.39 -6.96 2.04
CA TRP A 12 -15.98 -6.97 0.71
C TRP A 12 -16.67 -5.65 0.43
N TRP A 13 -16.61 -5.23 -0.83
CA TRP A 13 -17.44 -4.16 -1.35
C TRP A 13 -18.92 -4.59 -1.35
N PRO A 14 -19.89 -3.64 -1.38
CA PRO A 14 -21.32 -3.96 -1.44
C PRO A 14 -21.71 -4.87 -2.61
N ASN A 15 -20.91 -4.87 -3.69
CA ASN A 15 -21.08 -5.73 -4.85
C ASN A 15 -20.54 -7.16 -4.67
N GLY A 16 -20.09 -7.53 -3.46
CA GLY A 16 -19.56 -8.86 -3.13
C GLY A 16 -18.12 -9.11 -3.54
N LYS A 17 -17.45 -8.18 -4.23
CA LYS A 17 -16.02 -8.31 -4.57
C LYS A 17 -15.16 -8.03 -3.35
N LYS A 18 -14.03 -8.72 -3.25
CA LYS A 18 -13.05 -8.54 -2.17
C LYS A 18 -12.55 -7.09 -2.18
N GLN A 19 -12.45 -6.49 -0.99
CA GLN A 19 -11.98 -5.12 -0.78
C GLN A 19 -10.61 -5.12 -0.08
N LEU A 20 -10.52 -5.77 1.07
CA LEU A 20 -9.29 -5.92 1.85
C LEU A 20 -9.02 -7.38 2.17
N HIS A 21 -7.75 -7.73 2.27
CA HIS A 21 -7.31 -9.03 2.79
C HIS A 21 -5.99 -8.82 3.54
N TYR A 22 -6.13 -8.69 4.85
CA TYR A 22 -5.05 -8.36 5.78
C TYR A 22 -4.82 -9.50 6.76
N PHE A 23 -3.63 -9.56 7.34
CA PHE A 23 -3.36 -10.47 8.45
C PHE A 23 -2.93 -9.66 9.67
N PHE A 24 -3.37 -10.13 10.83
CA PHE A 24 -3.02 -9.57 12.12
C PHE A 24 -2.31 -10.61 12.97
N LYS A 25 -1.33 -10.15 13.74
CA LYS A 25 -0.69 -10.91 14.80
C LYS A 25 -0.48 -9.98 15.99
N ASP A 26 -0.91 -10.39 17.17
CA ASP A 26 -0.81 -9.61 18.41
C ASP A 26 -1.45 -8.20 18.30
N GLY A 27 -2.47 -8.06 17.45
CA GLY A 27 -3.15 -6.78 17.19
C GLY A 27 -2.49 -5.88 16.13
N GLU A 28 -1.36 -6.30 15.56
CA GLU A 28 -0.60 -5.55 14.55
C GLU A 28 -0.68 -6.20 13.16
N TYR A 29 -0.44 -5.44 12.09
CA TYR A 29 -0.37 -6.00 10.74
C TYR A 29 0.85 -6.91 10.58
N GLU A 30 0.65 -8.04 9.91
CA GLU A 30 1.69 -9.05 9.67
C GLU A 30 1.54 -9.61 8.25
N GLY A 31 2.65 -9.96 7.59
CA GLY A 31 2.63 -10.63 6.30
C GLY A 31 2.12 -9.77 5.12
N CYS A 32 1.61 -10.45 4.09
CA CYS A 32 1.27 -9.84 2.80
C CYS A 32 -0.20 -9.42 2.72
N CYS A 33 -0.45 -8.13 2.95
CA CYS A 33 -1.75 -7.47 2.87
C CYS A 33 -2.07 -7.03 1.43
N ARG A 34 -3.35 -7.08 1.05
CA ARG A 34 -3.82 -6.72 -0.29
C ARG A 34 -5.08 -5.87 -0.24
N GLU A 35 -5.20 -4.94 -1.19
CA GLU A 35 -6.39 -4.10 -1.39
C GLU A 35 -6.83 -4.12 -2.85
N TRP A 36 -8.13 -4.18 -3.07
CA TRP A 36 -8.76 -4.15 -4.39
C TRP A 36 -9.79 -3.00 -4.47
N ASN A 37 -9.89 -2.37 -5.64
CA ASN A 37 -10.93 -1.39 -5.91
C ASN A 37 -12.31 -2.07 -6.09
N GLU A 38 -13.36 -1.27 -6.21
CA GLU A 38 -14.75 -1.75 -6.32
C GLU A 38 -14.96 -2.63 -7.56
N GLN A 39 -14.15 -2.47 -8.61
CA GLN A 39 -14.19 -3.31 -9.81
C GLN A 39 -13.52 -4.67 -9.60
N GLY A 40 -12.85 -4.89 -8.46
CA GLY A 40 -12.09 -6.11 -8.13
C GLY A 40 -10.66 -6.09 -8.67
N THR A 41 -10.16 -4.93 -9.10
CA THR A 41 -8.78 -4.77 -9.56
C THR A 41 -7.86 -4.58 -8.37
N LEU A 42 -6.76 -5.32 -8.33
CA LEU A 42 -5.75 -5.19 -7.27
C LEU A 42 -5.04 -3.83 -7.40
N ILE A 43 -5.12 -3.01 -6.35
CA ILE A 43 -4.55 -1.65 -6.36
C ILE A 43 -3.40 -1.48 -5.37
N LYS A 44 -3.23 -2.41 -4.43
CA LYS A 44 -2.13 -2.41 -3.47
C LYS A 44 -1.77 -3.81 -2.99
N VAL A 45 -0.48 -4.06 -2.92
CA VAL A 45 0.13 -5.14 -2.13
C VAL A 45 1.15 -4.52 -1.22
N ALA A 46 1.03 -4.81 0.08
CA ALA A 46 1.94 -4.32 1.10
C ALA A 46 2.34 -5.42 2.07
N ASN A 47 3.62 -5.51 2.38
CA ASN A 47 4.16 -6.49 3.32
C ASN A 47 4.48 -5.81 4.64
N TYR A 48 4.03 -6.43 5.74
CA TYR A 48 4.19 -5.95 7.10
C TYR A 48 4.90 -6.96 7.98
N LYS A 49 5.58 -6.47 9.00
CA LYS A 49 6.15 -7.25 10.09
C LYS A 49 6.03 -6.43 11.37
N GLN A 50 5.34 -6.96 12.38
CA GLN A 50 5.11 -6.26 13.66
C GLN A 50 4.56 -4.83 13.44
N GLY A 51 3.52 -4.73 12.61
CA GLY A 51 2.82 -3.47 12.33
C GLY A 51 3.55 -2.50 11.40
N HIS A 52 4.81 -2.77 11.03
CA HIS A 52 5.62 -1.91 10.16
C HIS A 52 5.76 -2.48 8.75
N GLU A 53 5.77 -1.63 7.73
CA GLU A 53 6.06 -2.07 6.37
C GLU A 53 7.50 -2.62 6.29
N GLU A 54 7.67 -3.85 5.81
CA GLU A 54 8.96 -4.51 5.64
C GLU A 54 8.92 -5.38 4.36
N GLY A 55 9.99 -5.38 3.58
CA GLY A 55 10.00 -6.05 2.28
C GLY A 55 9.32 -5.23 1.19
N TRP A 56 8.91 -5.89 0.11
CA TRP A 56 8.46 -5.23 -1.12
C TRP A 56 7.02 -4.70 -1.02
N GLN A 57 6.75 -3.60 -1.69
CA GLN A 57 5.48 -2.90 -1.70
C GLN A 57 5.18 -2.50 -3.14
N GLN A 58 3.92 -2.66 -3.57
CA GLN A 58 3.52 -2.31 -4.93
C GLN A 58 2.12 -1.73 -4.93
N LEU A 59 1.97 -0.59 -5.60
CA LEU A 59 0.71 0.14 -5.73
C LEU A 59 0.47 0.45 -7.20
N TRP A 60 -0.79 0.40 -7.60
CA TRP A 60 -1.24 0.70 -8.95
C TRP A 60 -2.35 1.74 -8.93
N TYR A 61 -2.48 2.49 -10.02
CA TYR A 61 -3.69 3.22 -10.32
C TYR A 61 -4.76 2.26 -10.86
N ASP A 62 -6.03 2.68 -10.88
CA ASP A 62 -7.14 1.85 -11.41
C ASP A 62 -6.95 1.47 -12.89
N ASN A 63 -6.14 2.22 -13.63
CA ASN A 63 -5.78 1.90 -15.01
C ASN A 63 -4.62 0.89 -15.14
N GLY A 64 -4.17 0.29 -14.03
CA GLY A 64 -3.10 -0.70 -13.99
C GLY A 64 -1.68 -0.12 -14.09
N LYS A 65 -1.49 1.19 -14.24
CA LYS A 65 -0.15 1.80 -14.22
C LYS A 65 0.44 1.75 -12.81
N ILE A 66 1.74 1.50 -12.72
CA ILE A 66 2.47 1.51 -11.45
C ILE A 66 2.41 2.92 -10.86
N ARG A 67 1.90 3.01 -9.63
CA ARG A 67 1.91 4.21 -8.79
C ARG A 67 3.14 4.23 -7.88
N ALA A 68 3.49 3.09 -7.30
CA ALA A 68 4.70 2.91 -6.51
C ALA A 68 5.19 1.46 -6.60
N ASN A 69 6.50 1.27 -6.54
CA ASN A 69 7.16 -0.03 -6.51
C ASN A 69 8.48 0.12 -5.78
N TYR A 70 8.53 -0.33 -4.52
CA TYR A 70 9.66 -0.12 -3.65
C TYR A 70 9.81 -1.26 -2.65
N ILE A 71 10.99 -1.35 -2.03
CA ILE A 71 11.28 -2.28 -0.94
C ILE A 71 11.70 -1.50 0.30
N ILE A 72 11.25 -1.94 1.46
CA ILE A 72 11.79 -1.51 2.75
C ILE A 72 12.74 -2.58 3.26
N LYS A 73 13.96 -2.15 3.58
CA LYS A 73 15.00 -2.99 4.19
C LYS A 73 15.67 -2.20 5.28
N ASN A 74 15.67 -2.73 6.50
CA ASN A 74 16.26 -2.07 7.68
C ASN A 74 15.69 -0.65 7.88
N GLY A 75 14.37 -0.49 7.73
CA GLY A 75 13.68 0.79 7.87
C GLY A 75 13.93 1.82 6.76
N ARG A 76 14.71 1.48 5.73
CA ARG A 76 15.01 2.36 4.59
C ARG A 76 14.26 1.93 3.34
N ARG A 77 13.75 2.91 2.59
CA ARG A 77 12.98 2.73 1.36
C ARG A 77 13.88 2.80 0.13
N PHE A 78 13.73 1.84 -0.79
CA PHE A 78 14.46 1.79 -2.06
C PHE A 78 13.49 1.53 -3.22
N GLY A 79 13.54 2.35 -4.27
CA GLY A 79 12.71 2.20 -5.47
C GLY A 79 11.80 3.39 -5.72
N LEU A 80 10.77 3.16 -6.51
CA LEU A 80 9.80 4.17 -6.92
C LEU A 80 8.76 4.38 -5.81
N LEU A 81 8.86 5.48 -5.08
CA LEU A 81 7.93 5.82 -3.99
C LEU A 81 6.67 6.57 -4.45
N GLY A 82 6.56 6.84 -5.74
CA GLY A 82 5.53 7.70 -6.32
C GLY A 82 6.12 8.70 -7.31
N THR A 83 5.23 9.35 -8.06
CA THR A 83 5.60 10.49 -8.89
C THR A 83 5.74 11.72 -8.00
N LYS A 84 6.97 12.22 -7.85
CA LYS A 84 7.20 13.60 -7.40
C LYS A 84 7.11 14.45 -8.65
N ASN A 85 6.04 15.23 -8.79
CA ASN A 85 5.97 16.24 -9.85
C ASN A 85 7.07 17.27 -9.56
N CYS A 86 8.15 17.22 -10.33
CA CYS A 86 9.20 18.23 -10.27
C CYS A 86 8.75 19.41 -11.14
N THR A 87 8.69 20.61 -10.56
CA THR A 87 8.71 21.84 -11.35
C THR A 87 10.17 22.22 -11.60
N ASN A 88 10.50 22.69 -12.79
CA ASN A 88 11.82 23.27 -12.99
C ASN A 88 11.94 24.50 -12.08
N VAL A 89 13.11 24.68 -11.45
CA VAL A 89 13.39 25.87 -10.64
C VAL A 89 13.20 27.14 -11.48
N SER A 90 13.54 27.11 -12.77
CA SER A 90 13.26 28.21 -13.69
C SER A 90 11.76 28.52 -13.79
N ASP A 91 10.93 27.49 -13.84
CA ASP A 91 9.47 27.64 -14.01
C ASP A 91 8.81 28.18 -12.73
N SER A 92 9.44 27.97 -11.57
CA SER A 92 9.00 28.55 -10.30
C SER A 92 9.47 29.99 -10.08
N VAL A 93 10.63 30.37 -10.63
CA VAL A 93 11.23 31.71 -10.44
C VAL A 93 10.72 32.72 -11.47
N PHE A 94 10.40 32.30 -12.70
CA PHE A 94 10.05 33.20 -13.80
C PHE A 94 8.56 33.24 -14.15
N ARG A 95 7.66 32.85 -13.23
CA ARG A 95 6.23 33.15 -13.38
C ARG A 95 6.01 34.67 -13.27
N LYS A 96 5.98 35.34 -14.43
CA LYS A 96 5.38 36.67 -14.62
C LYS A 96 3.89 36.54 -14.87
#